data_AF-A0A8F4FUF2-F1
#
_entry.id   AF-A0A8F4FUF2-F1
#
_cell.length_a   1.000
_cell.length_b   1.000
_cell.length_c   1.000
_cell.angle_alpha   90.00
_cell.angle_beta   90.00
_cell.angle_gamma   90.00
#
_symmetry.space_group_name_H-M   'P 1'
#
loop_
_entity.id
_entity.type
_entity.pdbx_description
1 polymer ?
#
loop_
_entity_poly.entity_id
_entity_poly.type
_entity_poly.pdbx_seq_one_letter_code
_entity_poly.pdbx_strand_id
1 'polypeptide(L)'
;MGLVVALFGIVVLVAVAGVVLAGVLALRGKANFERDAQLVPGMASRAPTSWAGSHDPEARLHRRLRDAMRALAANQAFDDDGSLLDLRVELQQQAVGLDDQLVATAALPLELRTEPLERIGGAIATIEQAVADLAGSSAAEAAADLSRVLDDVRTRTGLVAQAREALDALGPLPDTEAPSTGTAAGPTGSAPEPPTTQPATSPPAAAPSAPAPPVVPTEPPAGQTWPPQAPPSGS
;
A
#
# COMPACT_ATOMS: atom_id res chain seq x y z
N MET A 1 -17.52 16.43 -54.72
CA MET A 1 -18.25 16.67 -53.46
C MET A 1 -18.56 15.38 -52.71
N GLY A 2 -19.22 14.38 -53.31
CA GLY A 2 -19.61 13.14 -52.60
C GLY A 2 -18.45 12.36 -51.96
N LEU A 3 -17.30 12.23 -52.64
CA LEU A 3 -16.13 11.51 -52.11
C LEU A 3 -15.50 12.21 -50.89
N VAL A 4 -15.49 13.55 -50.88
CA VAL A 4 -14.94 14.36 -49.78
C VAL A 4 -15.84 14.25 -48.54
N VAL A 5 -17.16 14.29 -48.73
CA VAL A 5 -18.14 14.11 -47.65
C VAL A 5 -18.06 12.69 -47.06
N ALA A 6 -17.88 11.67 -47.91
CA ALA A 6 -17.72 10.29 -47.45
C ALA A 6 -16.43 10.09 -46.63
N LEU A 7 -15.30 10.64 -47.09
CA LEU A 7 -14.03 10.58 -46.37
C LEU A 7 -14.10 11.29 -45.02
N PHE A 8 -14.73 12.47 -44.98
CA PHE A 8 -14.93 13.22 -43.74
C PHE A 8 -15.82 12.45 -42.75
N GLY A 9 -16.90 11.81 -43.22
CA GLY A 9 -17.76 10.97 -42.40
C GLY A 9 -17.02 9.77 -41.77
N ILE A 10 -16.16 9.11 -42.54
CA ILE A 10 -15.35 7.98 -42.05
C ILE A 10 -14.36 8.45 -40.98
N VAL A 11 -13.66 9.57 -41.22
CA VAL A 11 -12.70 10.11 -40.25
C VAL A 11 -13.38 10.49 -38.93
N VAL A 12 -14.55 11.13 -38.99
CA VAL A 12 -15.33 11.47 -37.79
C VAL A 12 -15.76 10.21 -37.04
N LEU A 13 -16.21 9.17 -37.76
CA LEU A 13 -16.66 7.93 -37.14
C LEU A 13 -15.50 7.18 -36.44
N VAL A 14 -14.33 7.12 -37.07
CA VAL A 14 -13.12 6.53 -36.47
C VAL A 14 -12.66 7.34 -35.26
N ALA A 15 -12.70 8.67 -35.33
CA ALA A 15 -12.35 9.53 -34.19
C ALA A 15 -13.29 9.32 -32.99
N VAL A 16 -14.61 9.27 -33.23
CA VAL A 16 -15.61 9.02 -32.18
C VAL A 16 -15.42 7.63 -31.58
N ALA A 17 -15.21 6.60 -32.40
CA ALA A 17 -14.94 5.24 -31.93
C ALA A 17 -13.66 5.16 -31.08
N GLY A 18 -12.59 5.87 -31.49
CA GLY A 18 -11.35 5.95 -30.74
C GLY A 18 -11.51 6.62 -29.37
N VAL A 19 -12.26 7.72 -29.29
CA VAL A 19 -12.54 8.42 -28.04
C VAL A 19 -13.37 7.57 -27.08
N VAL A 20 -14.41 6.89 -27.59
CA VAL A 20 -15.24 5.98 -26.77
C VAL A 20 -14.41 4.81 -26.24
N LEU A 21 -13.57 4.20 -27.09
CA LEU A 21 -12.71 3.09 -26.69
C LEU A 21 -11.70 3.53 -25.61
N ALA A 22 -11.03 4.67 -25.81
CA ALA A 22 -10.11 5.23 -24.83
C ALA A 22 -10.79 5.55 -23.49
N GLY A 23 -12.02 6.10 -23.53
CA GLY A 23 -12.82 6.35 -22.33
C GLY A 23 -13.16 5.08 -21.56
N VAL A 24 -13.57 4.01 -22.24
CA VAL A 24 -13.87 2.71 -21.62
C VAL A 24 -12.62 2.08 -21.00
N LEU A 25 -11.46 2.17 -21.68
CA LEU A 25 -10.19 1.69 -21.13
C LEU A 25 -9.74 2.50 -19.90
N ALA A 26 -9.91 3.82 -19.92
CA ALA A 26 -9.57 4.68 -18.78
C ALA A 26 -10.49 4.40 -17.57
N LEU A 27 -11.79 4.21 -17.79
CA LEU A 27 -12.76 3.86 -16.75
C LEU A 27 -12.50 2.46 -16.18
N ARG A 28 -12.17 1.48 -17.04
CA ARG A 28 -11.76 0.14 -16.59
C ARG A 28 -10.43 0.14 -15.84
N GLY A 29 -9.47 0.96 -16.28
CA GLY A 29 -8.22 1.17 -15.58
C GLY A 29 -8.49 1.67 -14.16
N LYS A 30 -9.26 2.74 -14.01
CA LYS A 30 -9.63 3.29 -12.70
C LYS A 30 -10.40 2.28 -11.82
N ALA A 31 -11.37 1.56 -12.36
CA ALA A 31 -12.10 0.54 -11.62
C ALA A 31 -11.19 -0.64 -11.20
N ASN A 32 -10.21 -1.01 -12.02
CA ASN A 32 -9.22 -2.01 -11.66
C ASN A 32 -8.27 -1.47 -10.58
N PHE A 33 -7.83 -0.20 -10.66
CA PHE A 33 -7.02 0.43 -9.61
C PHE A 33 -7.77 0.52 -8.28
N GLU A 34 -9.07 0.84 -8.30
CA GLU A 34 -9.89 0.88 -7.10
C GLU A 34 -10.14 -0.52 -6.52
N ARG A 35 -10.27 -1.56 -7.36
CA ARG A 35 -10.32 -2.95 -6.89
C ARG A 35 -8.96 -3.44 -6.38
N ASP A 36 -7.88 -3.06 -7.05
CA ASP A 36 -6.53 -3.43 -6.68
C ASP A 36 -6.08 -2.68 -5.42
N ALA A 37 -6.68 -1.54 -5.08
CA ALA A 37 -6.46 -0.89 -3.80
C ALA A 37 -7.20 -1.58 -2.64
N GLN A 38 -8.23 -2.38 -2.90
CA GLN A 38 -9.01 -3.04 -1.84
C GLN A 38 -8.26 -4.22 -1.24
N LEU A 39 -8.12 -4.24 0.09
CA LEU A 39 -7.60 -5.40 0.83
C LEU A 39 -8.68 -6.47 1.03
N VAL A 40 -9.91 -6.03 1.28
CA VAL A 40 -11.08 -6.89 1.47
C VAL A 40 -12.11 -6.51 0.40
N PRO A 41 -12.68 -7.49 -0.33
CA PRO A 41 -13.69 -7.19 -1.34
C PRO A 41 -14.82 -6.33 -0.77
N GLY A 42 -15.04 -5.15 -1.36
CA GLY A 42 -16.10 -4.23 -0.93
C GLY A 42 -15.72 -3.25 0.18
N MET A 43 -14.51 -3.33 0.75
CA MET A 43 -13.98 -2.34 1.70
C MET A 43 -12.88 -1.51 1.05
N ALA A 44 -13.13 -0.21 0.87
CA ALA A 44 -12.13 0.72 0.34
C ALA A 44 -10.92 0.80 1.30
N SER A 45 -9.71 0.54 0.78
CA SER A 45 -8.49 0.84 1.53
C SER A 45 -8.27 2.35 1.59
N ARG A 46 -7.66 2.81 2.69
CA ARG A 46 -7.21 4.20 2.85
C ARG A 46 -5.82 4.45 2.25
N ALA A 47 -5.22 3.44 1.60
CA ALA A 47 -3.92 3.55 0.95
C ALA A 47 -3.90 4.67 -0.11
N PRO A 48 -2.87 5.53 -0.12
CA PRO A 48 -2.69 6.53 -1.15
C PRO A 48 -2.62 5.93 -2.55
N THR A 49 -3.27 6.57 -3.52
CA THR A 49 -3.24 6.13 -4.93
C THR A 49 -1.84 6.13 -5.53
N SER A 50 -0.90 6.92 -4.97
CA SER A 50 0.50 6.93 -5.39
C SER A 50 1.20 5.59 -5.15
N TRP A 51 0.71 4.74 -4.24
CA TRP A 51 1.31 3.44 -3.95
C TRP A 51 1.12 2.40 -5.07
N ALA A 52 0.14 2.58 -5.96
CA ALA A 52 -0.18 1.62 -7.00
C ALA A 52 0.99 1.30 -7.96
N GLY A 53 1.94 2.24 -8.12
CA GLY A 53 3.16 2.06 -8.92
C GLY A 53 4.45 2.40 -8.18
N SER A 54 4.39 2.75 -6.89
CA SER A 54 5.58 3.16 -6.16
C SER A 54 6.44 1.97 -5.70
N HIS A 55 7.75 2.20 -5.64
CA HIS A 55 8.74 1.29 -5.06
C HIS A 55 9.08 1.61 -3.60
N ASP A 56 8.40 2.59 -3.00
CA ASP A 56 8.54 2.93 -1.59
C ASP A 56 8.30 1.70 -0.70
N PRO A 57 8.99 1.60 0.45
CA PRO A 57 8.85 0.45 1.35
C PRO A 57 7.41 0.25 1.81
N GLU A 58 6.65 1.32 2.04
CA GLU A 58 5.24 1.28 2.44
C GLU A 58 4.37 0.66 1.34
N ALA A 59 4.56 1.11 0.08
CA ALA A 59 3.84 0.56 -1.07
C ALA A 59 4.12 -0.95 -1.26
N ARG A 60 5.35 -1.40 -0.99
CA ARG A 60 5.71 -2.83 -1.02
C ARG A 60 5.00 -3.62 0.08
N LEU A 61 4.98 -3.12 1.32
CA LEU A 61 4.31 -3.78 2.44
C LEU A 61 2.79 -3.90 2.21
N HIS A 62 2.16 -2.83 1.73
CA HIS A 62 0.73 -2.85 1.38
C HIS A 62 0.41 -3.89 0.30
N ARG A 63 1.22 -3.99 -0.76
CA ARG A 63 1.04 -5.04 -1.80
C ARG A 63 1.14 -6.44 -1.22
N ARG A 64 2.14 -6.71 -0.37
CA ARG A 64 2.30 -8.03 0.26
C ARG A 64 1.11 -8.40 1.15
N LEU A 65 0.65 -7.46 1.97
CA LEU A 65 -0.53 -7.67 2.83
C LEU A 65 -1.77 -7.98 1.98
N ARG A 66 -1.96 -7.26 0.87
CA ARG A 66 -3.03 -7.51 -0.09
C ARG A 66 -2.94 -8.91 -0.70
N ASP A 67 -1.76 -9.33 -1.13
CA ASP A 67 -1.54 -10.65 -1.71
C ASP A 67 -1.86 -11.76 -0.70
N ALA A 68 -1.48 -11.57 0.57
CA ALA A 68 -1.85 -12.48 1.67
C ALA A 68 -3.38 -12.57 1.86
N MET A 69 -4.09 -11.43 1.88
CA MET A 69 -5.55 -11.42 2.00
C MET A 69 -6.24 -12.02 0.78
N ARG A 70 -5.66 -11.88 -0.41
CA ARG A 70 -6.15 -12.51 -1.64
C ARG A 70 -5.99 -14.03 -1.58
N ALA A 71 -4.86 -14.51 -1.07
CA ALA A 71 -4.62 -15.95 -0.84
C ALA A 71 -5.60 -16.51 0.21
N LEU A 72 -5.83 -15.78 1.30
CA LEU A 72 -6.82 -16.12 2.33
C LEU A 72 -8.24 -16.23 1.76
N ALA A 73 -8.64 -15.29 0.91
CA ALA A 73 -9.96 -15.28 0.28
C ALA A 73 -10.13 -16.40 -0.76
N ALA A 74 -9.04 -16.81 -1.42
CA ALA A 74 -9.06 -17.91 -2.39
C ALA A 74 -9.10 -19.31 -1.74
N ASN A 75 -8.81 -19.41 -0.44
CA ASN A 75 -8.84 -20.67 0.27
C ASN A 75 -10.29 -21.14 0.49
N GLN A 76 -10.64 -22.30 -0.05
CA GLN A 76 -11.99 -22.89 0.00
C GLN A 76 -12.29 -23.57 1.35
N ALA A 77 -11.28 -23.83 2.19
CA ALA A 77 -11.46 -24.51 3.47
C ALA A 77 -12.47 -23.80 4.40
N PHE A 78 -12.65 -22.50 4.20
CA PHE A 78 -13.55 -21.64 4.95
C PHE A 78 -15.02 -21.68 4.52
N ASP A 79 -15.32 -22.24 3.36
CA ASP A 79 -16.68 -22.23 2.82
C ASP A 79 -17.55 -23.33 3.49
N ASP A 80 -16.91 -24.36 4.06
CA ASP A 80 -17.58 -25.51 4.67
C ASP A 80 -17.64 -25.45 6.21
N ASP A 81 -16.79 -24.64 6.87
CA ASP A 81 -16.71 -24.55 8.33
C ASP A 81 -16.93 -23.12 8.84
N GLY A 82 -18.05 -22.90 9.55
CA GLY A 82 -18.43 -21.61 10.10
C GLY A 82 -17.45 -21.04 11.14
N SER A 83 -16.71 -21.89 11.86
CA SER A 83 -15.71 -21.43 12.84
C SER A 83 -14.49 -20.79 12.18
N LEU A 84 -14.11 -21.29 11.01
CA LEU A 84 -13.05 -20.69 10.20
C LEU A 84 -13.50 -19.36 9.60
N LEU A 85 -14.79 -19.20 9.33
CA LEU A 85 -15.33 -17.97 8.77
C LEU A 85 -15.17 -16.79 9.75
N ASP A 86 -15.44 -17.00 11.03
CA ASP A 86 -15.20 -15.98 12.07
C ASP A 86 -13.71 -15.61 12.14
N LEU A 87 -12.83 -16.61 12.07
CA LEU A 87 -11.38 -16.42 12.09
C LEU A 87 -10.88 -15.66 10.84
N ARG A 88 -11.46 -15.92 9.67
CA ARG A 88 -11.21 -15.16 8.44
C ARG A 88 -11.60 -13.70 8.62
N VAL A 89 -12.78 -13.43 9.19
CA VAL A 89 -13.25 -12.07 9.43
C VAL A 89 -12.32 -11.33 10.40
N GLU A 90 -11.88 -12.00 11.48
CA GLU A 90 -10.94 -11.44 12.44
C GLU A 90 -9.60 -11.09 11.77
N LEU A 91 -9.04 -11.99 10.96
CA LEU A 91 -7.83 -11.73 10.18
C LEU A 91 -7.98 -10.53 9.24
N GLN A 92 -9.10 -10.44 8.53
CA GLN A 92 -9.39 -9.33 7.62
C GLN A 92 -9.46 -7.99 8.38
N GLN A 93 -10.13 -7.95 9.53
CA GLN A 93 -10.19 -6.75 10.37
C GLN A 93 -8.80 -6.34 10.86
N GLN A 94 -7.99 -7.31 11.29
CA GLN A 94 -6.62 -7.04 11.73
C GLN A 94 -5.72 -6.53 10.59
N ALA A 95 -5.86 -7.09 9.39
CA ALA A 95 -5.16 -6.62 8.20
C ALA A 95 -5.54 -5.17 7.86
N VAL A 96 -6.82 -4.81 7.94
CA VAL A 96 -7.29 -3.42 7.76
C VAL A 96 -6.67 -2.49 8.81
N GLY A 97 -6.62 -2.91 10.07
CA GLY A 97 -5.98 -2.15 11.14
C GLY A 97 -4.48 -1.91 10.91
N LEU A 98 -3.76 -2.91 10.40
CA LEU A 98 -2.35 -2.76 10.02
C LEU A 98 -2.16 -1.86 8.80
N ASP A 99 -3.05 -1.91 7.82
CA ASP A 99 -3.02 -1.01 6.66
C ASP A 99 -3.23 0.45 7.07
N ASP A 100 -4.20 0.71 7.96
CA ASP A 100 -4.42 2.03 8.54
C ASP A 100 -3.17 2.53 9.29
N GLN A 101 -2.50 1.67 10.06
CA GLN A 101 -1.24 2.01 10.72
C GLN A 101 -0.13 2.31 9.71
N LEU A 102 -0.02 1.52 8.64
CA LEU A 102 0.96 1.73 7.58
C LEU A 102 0.75 3.09 6.88
N VAL A 103 -0.51 3.44 6.59
CA VAL A 103 -0.88 4.76 6.04
C VAL A 103 -0.53 5.88 7.01
N ALA A 104 -0.80 5.72 8.30
CA ALA A 104 -0.43 6.70 9.32
C ALA A 104 1.10 6.86 9.43
N THR A 105 1.87 5.77 9.38
CA THR A 105 3.34 5.80 9.37
C THR A 105 3.88 6.51 8.13
N ALA A 106 3.27 6.30 6.96
CA ALA A 106 3.66 6.98 5.73
C ALA A 106 3.41 8.50 5.74
N ALA A 107 2.66 9.03 6.72
CA ALA A 107 2.49 10.46 6.93
C ALA A 107 3.59 11.10 7.80
N LEU A 108 4.41 10.31 8.49
CA LEU A 108 5.49 10.81 9.36
C LEU A 108 6.65 11.40 8.55
N PRO A 109 7.56 12.20 9.11
CA PRO A 109 8.85 12.54 8.47
C PRO A 109 9.71 11.28 8.23
N LEU A 110 10.48 11.25 7.14
CA LEU A 110 11.24 10.06 6.71
C LEU A 110 12.18 9.52 7.80
N GLU A 111 12.75 10.42 8.61
CA GLU A 111 13.69 10.12 9.69
C GLU A 111 13.06 9.30 10.82
N LEU A 112 11.73 9.38 10.98
CA LEU A 112 10.98 8.72 12.05
C LEU A 112 10.23 7.47 11.59
N ARG A 113 10.29 7.12 10.30
CA ARG A 113 9.52 5.99 9.73
C ARG A 113 10.18 4.64 9.90
N THR A 114 11.51 4.58 9.97
CA THR A 114 12.26 3.31 9.87
C THR A 114 11.81 2.29 10.92
N GLU A 115 11.83 2.66 12.19
CA GLU A 115 11.52 1.75 13.30
C GLU A 115 10.03 1.31 13.30
N PRO A 116 9.04 2.21 13.12
CA PRO A 116 7.65 1.81 12.90
C PRO A 116 7.44 0.89 11.70
N LEU A 117 8.11 1.15 10.56
CA LEU A 117 7.96 0.33 9.35
C LEU A 117 8.53 -1.07 9.53
N GLU A 118 9.65 -1.22 10.24
CA GLU A 118 10.18 -2.55 10.57
C GLU A 118 9.21 -3.34 11.45
N ARG A 119 8.62 -2.68 12.45
CA ARG A 119 7.63 -3.30 13.34
C ARG A 119 6.38 -3.75 12.59
N ILE A 120 5.83 -2.88 11.74
CA ILE A 120 4.67 -3.20 10.88
C ILE A 120 5.04 -4.31 9.90
N GLY A 121 6.23 -4.26 9.30
CA GLY A 121 6.73 -5.29 8.41
C GLY A 121 6.82 -6.67 9.07
N GLY A 122 7.23 -6.72 10.34
CA GLY A 122 7.21 -7.94 11.15
C GLY A 122 5.79 -8.48 11.37
N ALA A 123 4.85 -7.62 11.75
CA ALA A 123 3.45 -8.01 11.95
C ALA A 123 2.79 -8.54 10.65
N ILE A 124 3.06 -7.91 9.51
CA ILE A 124 2.60 -8.37 8.19
C ILE A 124 3.19 -9.75 7.86
N ALA A 125 4.50 -9.95 8.09
CA ALA A 125 5.13 -11.25 7.86
C ALA A 125 4.52 -12.36 8.71
N THR A 126 4.12 -12.05 9.95
CA THR A 126 3.40 -12.99 10.82
C THR A 126 2.02 -13.36 10.26
N ILE A 127 1.25 -12.40 9.72
CA ILE A 127 -0.03 -12.71 9.05
C ILE A 127 0.18 -13.54 7.80
N GLU A 128 1.17 -13.20 6.97
CA GLU A 128 1.50 -13.97 5.77
C GLU A 128 1.81 -15.43 6.10
N GLN A 129 2.62 -15.66 7.12
CA GLN A 129 2.96 -17.00 7.58
C GLN A 129 1.71 -17.74 8.05
N ALA A 130 0.87 -17.10 8.86
CA ALA A 130 -0.34 -17.76 9.38
C ALA A 130 -1.36 -18.10 8.28
N VAL A 131 -1.46 -17.26 7.24
CA VAL A 131 -2.25 -17.57 6.02
C VAL A 131 -1.65 -18.75 5.25
N ALA A 132 -0.31 -18.81 5.15
CA ALA A 132 0.38 -19.92 4.48
C ALA A 132 0.22 -21.24 5.25
N ASP A 133 0.35 -21.21 6.57
CA ASP A 133 0.18 -22.38 7.44
C ASP A 133 -1.26 -22.92 7.34
N LEU A 134 -2.25 -22.02 7.27
CA LEU A 134 -3.65 -22.37 7.08
C LEU A 134 -3.98 -22.95 5.70
N ALA A 135 -3.16 -22.66 4.69
CA ALA A 135 -3.26 -23.31 3.39
C ALA A 135 -2.61 -24.71 3.36
N GLY A 136 -1.64 -24.98 4.27
CA GLY A 136 -0.86 -26.23 4.29
C GLY A 136 -1.27 -27.26 5.36
N SER A 137 -1.97 -26.83 6.41
CA SER A 137 -2.28 -27.65 7.58
C SER A 137 -3.72 -28.15 7.58
N SER A 138 -4.04 -29.13 8.44
CA SER A 138 -5.44 -29.45 8.73
C SER A 138 -6.14 -28.21 9.30
N ALA A 139 -7.37 -27.93 8.87
CA ALA A 139 -8.07 -26.69 9.21
C ALA A 139 -8.16 -26.42 10.73
N ALA A 140 -8.27 -27.48 11.54
CA ALA A 140 -8.37 -27.38 12.99
C ALA A 140 -7.04 -26.99 13.69
N GLU A 141 -5.90 -27.53 13.26
CA GLU A 141 -4.59 -27.14 13.80
C GLU A 141 -4.23 -25.73 13.37
N ALA A 142 -4.47 -25.39 12.10
CA ALA A 142 -4.26 -24.04 11.61
C ALA A 142 -5.11 -23.00 12.33
N ALA A 143 -6.36 -23.33 12.66
CA ALA A 143 -7.24 -22.42 13.40
C ALA A 143 -6.70 -22.12 14.80
N ALA A 144 -6.19 -23.14 15.50
CA ALA A 144 -5.64 -22.98 16.84
C ALA A 144 -4.34 -22.15 16.84
N ASP A 145 -3.44 -22.38 15.89
CA ASP A 145 -2.19 -21.63 15.78
C ASP A 145 -2.45 -20.18 15.31
N LEU A 146 -3.38 -19.99 14.38
CA LEU A 146 -3.78 -18.66 13.91
C LEU A 146 -4.42 -17.82 15.02
N SER A 147 -5.29 -18.41 15.86
CA SER A 147 -5.88 -17.71 17.01
C SER A 147 -4.81 -17.20 17.98
N ARG A 148 -3.76 -18.00 18.26
CA ARG A 148 -2.62 -17.55 19.08
C ARG A 148 -1.86 -16.40 18.43
N VAL A 149 -1.65 -16.46 17.12
CA VAL A 149 -0.97 -15.41 16.37
C VAL A 149 -1.78 -14.11 16.38
N LEU A 150 -3.09 -14.17 16.20
CA LEU A 150 -3.99 -13.02 16.29
C LEU A 150 -3.94 -12.38 17.68
N ASP A 151 -3.93 -13.19 18.74
CA ASP A 151 -3.79 -12.68 20.11
C ASP A 151 -2.45 -11.98 20.36
N ASP A 152 -1.33 -12.49 19.82
CA ASP A 152 -0.03 -11.80 19.91
C ASP A 152 -0.05 -10.44 19.18
N VAL A 153 -0.62 -10.39 17.97
CA VAL A 153 -0.70 -9.13 17.21
C VAL A 153 -1.65 -8.14 17.89
N ARG A 154 -2.79 -8.59 18.41
CA ARG A 154 -3.71 -7.76 19.21
C ARG A 154 -3.02 -7.21 20.44
N THR A 155 -2.23 -8.03 21.13
CA THR A 155 -1.43 -7.59 22.29
C THR A 155 -0.43 -6.52 21.88
N ARG A 156 0.34 -6.74 20.82
CA ARG A 156 1.33 -5.76 20.32
C ARG A 156 0.70 -4.45 19.88
N THR A 157 -0.43 -4.50 19.18
CA THR A 157 -1.15 -3.31 18.73
C THR A 157 -1.84 -2.57 19.88
N GLY A 158 -2.37 -3.29 20.87
CA GLY A 158 -2.94 -2.73 22.10
C GLY A 158 -1.94 -1.92 22.91
N LEU A 159 -0.67 -2.37 22.99
CA LEU A 159 0.41 -1.61 23.65
C LEU A 159 0.67 -0.25 22.99
N VAL A 160 0.49 -0.15 21.67
CA VAL A 160 0.64 1.12 20.94
C VAL A 160 -0.52 2.07 21.24
N ALA A 161 -1.74 1.55 21.26
CA ALA A 161 -2.92 2.34 21.64
C ALA A 161 -2.78 2.87 23.08
N GLN A 162 -2.34 2.02 24.01
CA GLN A 162 -2.07 2.38 25.40
C GLN A 162 -0.95 3.43 25.51
N ALA A 163 0.14 3.28 24.75
CA ALA A 163 1.22 4.27 24.74
C ALA A 163 0.73 5.65 24.24
N ARG A 164 -0.19 5.66 23.27
CA ARG A 164 -0.80 6.90 22.76
C ARG A 164 -1.73 7.55 23.77
N GLU A 165 -2.54 6.76 24.47
CA GLU A 165 -3.41 7.25 25.55
C GLU A 165 -2.59 7.78 26.73
N ALA A 166 -1.48 7.12 27.09
CA ALA A 166 -0.54 7.61 28.10
C ALA A 166 0.09 8.95 27.66
N LEU A 167 0.39 9.12 26.38
CA LEU A 167 0.90 10.37 25.81
C LEU A 167 -0.15 11.50 25.86
N ASP A 168 -1.42 11.22 25.56
CA ASP A 168 -2.51 12.19 25.67
C ASP A 168 -2.79 12.57 27.13
N ALA A 169 -2.69 11.60 28.06
CA ALA A 169 -2.90 11.81 29.49
C ALA A 169 -1.83 12.69 30.14
N LEU A 170 -0.63 12.76 29.56
CA LEU A 170 0.42 13.72 29.96
C LEU A 170 0.02 15.18 29.69
N GLY A 171 -1.04 15.41 28.91
CA GLY A 171 -1.55 16.74 28.58
C GLY A 171 -0.60 17.54 27.68
N PRO A 172 -1.05 18.67 27.11
CA PRO A 172 -0.15 19.61 26.46
C PRO A 172 0.92 20.00 27.47
N LEU A 173 2.20 19.85 27.11
CA LEU A 173 3.31 20.37 27.92
C LEU A 173 2.95 21.81 28.28
N PRO A 174 2.97 22.20 29.58
CA PRO A 174 2.65 23.57 29.95
C PRO A 174 3.51 24.47 29.10
N ASP A 175 2.88 25.40 28.38
CA ASP A 175 3.55 26.44 27.62
C ASP A 175 4.67 26.94 28.52
N THR A 176 5.91 26.59 28.18
CA THR A 176 7.05 27.13 28.89
C THR A 176 7.01 28.60 28.50
N GLU A 177 6.39 29.41 29.36
CA GLU A 177 6.43 30.86 29.32
C GLU A 177 7.87 31.22 28.99
N ALA A 178 8.09 31.58 27.73
CA ALA A 178 9.37 32.13 27.33
C ALA A 178 9.60 33.31 28.29
N PRO A 179 10.71 33.33 29.05
CA PRO A 179 10.94 34.39 30.01
C PRO A 179 10.88 35.70 29.27
N SER A 180 9.85 36.49 29.60
CA SER A 180 9.66 37.85 29.10
C SER A 180 10.83 38.69 29.61
N THR A 181 11.92 38.73 28.84
CA THR A 181 12.96 39.73 29.03
C THR A 181 12.37 41.07 28.58
N GLY A 182 11.83 41.79 29.55
CA GLY A 182 11.51 43.19 29.38
C GLY A 182 12.76 43.95 28.94
N THR A 183 12.68 44.67 27.82
CA THR A 183 13.57 45.79 27.51
C THR A 183 12.81 46.81 26.65
N ALA A 184 12.44 47.88 27.34
CA ALA A 184 12.33 49.28 26.94
C ALA A 184 12.20 49.67 25.44
N ALA A 185 11.06 50.29 25.13
CA ALA A 185 10.91 51.62 24.54
C ALA A 185 11.74 52.06 23.29
N GLY A 186 11.11 51.91 22.10
CA GLY A 186 10.98 52.89 21.00
C GLY A 186 12.20 53.30 20.13
N PRO A 187 12.03 54.05 19.01
CA PRO A 187 10.82 54.38 18.25
C PRO A 187 10.92 54.03 16.72
N THR A 188 9.79 54.22 16.04
CA THR A 188 9.56 54.36 14.58
C THR A 188 10.77 54.55 13.67
N GLY A 189 10.91 53.67 12.67
CA GLY A 189 11.84 53.82 11.55
C GLY A 189 11.41 53.00 10.33
N SER A 190 10.79 53.70 9.38
CA SER A 190 10.77 53.49 7.93
C SER A 190 10.69 52.06 7.35
N ALA A 191 9.57 51.86 6.65
CA ALA A 191 9.41 50.92 5.55
C ALA A 191 10.54 51.02 4.51
N PRO A 192 10.94 49.87 3.94
CA PRO A 192 11.35 49.77 2.56
C PRO A 192 10.32 48.98 1.74
N GLU A 193 10.25 49.36 0.48
CA GLU A 193 9.37 48.91 -0.60
C GLU A 193 9.15 47.39 -0.76
N PRO A 194 8.02 46.98 -1.35
CA PRO A 194 7.82 45.61 -1.81
C PRO A 194 8.67 45.33 -3.06
N PRO A 195 9.49 44.25 -3.10
CA PRO A 195 10.03 43.80 -4.37
C PRO A 195 8.91 43.20 -5.22
N THR A 196 8.77 43.82 -6.38
CA THR A 196 8.10 43.44 -7.62
C THR A 196 7.98 41.91 -7.81
N THR A 197 6.76 41.50 -8.14
CA THR A 197 6.38 40.25 -8.81
C THR A 197 7.46 39.69 -9.73
N GLN A 198 8.04 38.55 -9.37
CA GLN A 198 8.65 37.61 -10.32
C GLN A 198 7.59 36.54 -10.67
N PRO A 199 7.19 36.42 -11.95
CA PRO A 199 6.41 35.26 -12.38
C PRO A 199 7.32 34.03 -12.29
N ALA A 200 6.93 33.05 -11.49
CA ALA A 200 7.57 31.74 -11.46
C ALA A 200 7.53 31.14 -12.88
N THR A 201 8.70 31.07 -13.51
CA THR A 201 8.95 30.28 -14.71
C THR A 201 8.59 28.83 -14.42
N SER A 202 7.71 28.27 -15.23
CA SER A 202 7.39 26.85 -15.27
C SER A 202 8.67 26.01 -15.40
N PRO A 203 8.82 24.91 -14.64
CA PRO A 203 9.88 23.95 -14.90
C PRO A 203 9.70 23.34 -16.30
N PRO A 204 10.78 23.14 -17.08
CA PRO A 204 10.71 22.52 -18.40
C PRO A 204 10.22 21.08 -18.28
N ALA A 205 9.32 20.70 -19.20
CA ALA A 205 8.86 19.34 -19.41
C ALA A 205 10.05 18.37 -19.45
N ALA A 206 10.04 17.39 -18.55
CA ALA A 206 10.96 16.27 -18.58
C ALA A 206 10.85 15.58 -19.94
N ALA A 207 11.98 15.49 -20.65
CA ALA A 207 12.10 14.76 -21.89
C ALA A 207 11.66 13.30 -21.71
N PRO A 208 11.05 12.68 -22.74
CA PRO A 208 10.71 11.25 -22.68
C PRO A 208 12.00 10.43 -22.49
N SER A 209 12.04 9.67 -21.40
CA SER A 209 13.08 8.68 -21.15
C SER A 209 13.17 7.71 -22.33
N ALA A 210 14.40 7.52 -22.82
CA ALA A 210 14.72 6.58 -23.89
C ALA A 210 14.25 5.14 -23.52
N PRO A 211 13.87 4.32 -24.51
CA PRO A 211 13.49 2.93 -24.28
C PRO A 211 14.66 2.15 -23.67
N ALA A 212 14.36 1.37 -22.63
CA ALA A 212 15.31 0.48 -21.98
C ALA A 212 15.91 -0.52 -22.98
N PRO A 213 17.21 -0.87 -22.87
CA PRO A 213 17.84 -1.86 -23.74
C PRO A 213 17.19 -3.25 -23.53
N PRO A 214 17.13 -4.09 -24.58
CA PRO A 214 16.58 -5.44 -24.47
C PRO A 214 17.36 -6.26 -23.45
N VAL A 215 16.62 -6.88 -22.52
CA VAL A 215 17.15 -7.84 -21.55
C VAL A 215 17.64 -9.07 -22.32
N VAL A 216 18.95 -9.26 -22.37
CA VAL A 216 19.57 -10.49 -22.88
C VAL A 216 19.28 -11.60 -21.87
N PRO A 217 18.66 -12.73 -22.27
CA PRO A 217 18.47 -13.86 -21.37
C PRO A 217 19.83 -14.40 -20.92
N THR A 218 20.11 -14.32 -19.62
CA THR A 218 21.28 -14.96 -19.01
C THR A 218 21.08 -16.47 -19.08
N GLU A 219 21.90 -17.13 -19.89
CA GLU A 219 21.97 -18.59 -20.01
C GLU A 219 22.34 -19.20 -18.64
N PRO A 220 21.61 -20.21 -18.14
CA PRO A 220 21.93 -20.85 -16.88
C PRO A 220 23.27 -21.61 -16.99
N PRO A 221 24.11 -21.61 -15.94
CA PRO A 221 25.42 -22.26 -15.99
C PRO A 221 25.26 -23.77 -16.19
N ALA A 222 25.86 -24.28 -17.27
CA ALA A 222 26.00 -25.69 -17.56
C ALA A 222 26.80 -26.37 -16.43
N GLY A 223 26.13 -27.16 -15.58
CA GLY A 223 26.82 -27.89 -14.51
C GLY A 223 25.96 -28.47 -13.38
N GLN A 224 24.66 -28.17 -13.29
CA GLN A 224 23.81 -28.79 -12.27
C GLN A 224 23.29 -30.16 -12.73
N THR A 225 24.06 -31.21 -12.45
CA THR A 225 23.58 -32.60 -12.48
C THR A 225 22.69 -32.83 -11.26
N TRP A 226 21.38 -33.01 -11.48
CA TRP A 226 20.45 -33.42 -10.44
C TRP A 226 20.81 -34.82 -9.90
N PRO A 227 20.70 -35.05 -8.58
CA PRO A 227 20.87 -36.40 -8.03
C PRO A 227 19.70 -37.32 -8.44
N PRO A 228 19.94 -38.63 -8.59
CA PRO A 228 18.90 -39.59 -8.96
C PRO A 228 17.82 -39.70 -7.87
N GLN A 229 16.55 -39.66 -8.28
CA GLN A 229 15.41 -39.89 -7.40
C GLN A 229 15.43 -41.32 -6.83
N ALA A 230 15.23 -41.45 -5.53
CA ALA A 230 15.06 -42.74 -4.86
C ALA A 230 13.72 -43.40 -5.27
N PRO A 231 13.68 -44.73 -5.45
CA PRO A 231 12.45 -45.43 -5.80
C PRO A 231 11.43 -45.41 -4.65
N PRO A 232 10.12 -45.45 -4.96
CA PRO A 232 9.07 -45.48 -3.95
C PRO A 232 9.09 -46.80 -3.18
N SER A 233 9.14 -46.69 -1.85
CA SER A 233 8.93 -47.81 -0.94
C SER A 233 7.47 -48.27 -1.05
N GLY A 234 7.26 -49.44 -1.66
CA GLY A 234 5.96 -50.09 -1.72
C GLY A 234 5.49 -50.58 -0.34
N SER A 235 4.17 -50.54 -0.14
CA SER A 235 3.41 -51.28 0.89
C SER A 235 2.60 -52.38 0.22
#